data_AF-H2YGR3-F1
#
_entry.id   AF-H2YGR3-F1
#
_cell.length_a   1.000
_cell.length_b   1.000
_cell.length_c   1.000
_cell.angle_alpha   90.00
_cell.angle_beta   90.00
_cell.angle_gamma   90.00
#
_symmetry.space_group_name_H-M   'P 1'
#
loop_
_entity.id
_entity.type
_entity.pdbx_description
1 polymer ?
#
loop_
_entity_poly.entity_id
_entity_poly.type
_entity_poly.pdbx_seq_one_letter_code
_entity_poly.pdbx_strand_id
1 'polypeptide(L)'
;CYNQTQKCNGILDCIDGSDERNCSCHAGTLPCDCQLTEAGCSVLDFQCYSPSMKCDAKLNCEDGTDENNCTYAYTCDCNHSVDGCSDQSLGFYTELQKCNGHDDCGDQSDEKNCKCKANELHCPCNNTSNSSVDDLLRNKLAYCDGKEKLQGFGDLSNICRHGFDEVNCTTQFYCKNGHFISIPKADMCDGEINCDDGSDEAKSLCQFTRFYCRNGKPLSVPVNTVENGIKDCFDGSDECPINSNKSSIFSSPREMIANQFFRILFWFMGIIAIVGNSIVCTGSVIKLIKGNNPVALVNHLFIINISFSDFLMGVYLIAISIKGLTFSGSYCYHDLEWRSSSLCSFLGALVVTSIEASAVTMTLMTTFRLLSVWDPIRMQHVSWKPFCFSLVIVWVIAIFLGTIPLFAETEYFLSSIWFPNYFYSRQIMRKADVIQLIQRI
;
A
#
# COMPACT_ATOMS: atom_id res chain seq x y z
N CYS A 1 61.44 -16.92 -28.82
CA CYS A 1 60.43 -17.90 -28.35
C CYS A 1 59.16 -17.13 -28.03
N TYR A 2 58.04 -17.48 -28.66
CA TYR A 2 56.73 -16.85 -28.44
C TYR A 2 55.80 -17.81 -27.70
N ASN A 3 54.82 -17.29 -26.96
CA ASN A 3 53.79 -18.08 -26.27
C ASN A 3 52.69 -18.51 -27.24
N GLN A 4 51.89 -19.55 -26.93
CA GLN A 4 50.81 -20.00 -27.83
C GLN A 4 49.75 -18.92 -28.12
N THR A 5 49.56 -17.97 -27.20
CA THR A 5 48.67 -16.81 -27.39
C THR A 5 49.28 -15.70 -28.25
N GLN A 6 50.57 -15.80 -28.56
CA GLN A 6 51.34 -14.90 -29.41
C GLN A 6 51.58 -15.48 -30.80
N LYS A 7 50.82 -16.51 -31.16
CA LYS A 7 50.82 -17.07 -32.50
C LYS A 7 49.60 -16.54 -33.23
N CYS A 8 49.77 -15.87 -34.37
CA CYS A 8 48.68 -15.36 -35.20
C CYS A 8 47.84 -14.30 -34.49
N ASN A 9 48.47 -13.44 -33.68
CA ASN A 9 47.81 -12.37 -32.96
C ASN A 9 47.89 -11.02 -33.70
N GLY A 10 48.45 -11.00 -34.92
CA GLY A 10 48.62 -9.80 -35.73
C GLY A 10 49.76 -8.90 -35.26
N ILE A 11 50.60 -9.36 -34.33
CA ILE A 11 51.71 -8.60 -33.77
C ILE A 11 53.01 -9.39 -33.98
N LEU A 12 54.02 -8.74 -34.56
CA LEU A 12 55.32 -9.35 -34.83
C LEU A 12 56.16 -9.39 -33.54
N ASP A 13 55.93 -10.41 -32.71
CA ASP A 13 56.63 -10.68 -31.46
C ASP A 13 58.01 -11.35 -31.71
N CYS A 14 58.20 -12.04 -32.83
CA CYS A 14 59.48 -12.59 -33.27
C CYS A 14 60.14 -11.77 -34.39
N ILE A 15 61.45 -11.50 -34.26
CA ILE A 15 62.25 -10.69 -35.22
C ILE A 15 62.22 -11.29 -36.65
N ASP A 16 62.09 -12.61 -36.76
CA ASP A 16 61.99 -13.31 -38.04
C ASP A 16 60.55 -13.46 -38.56
N GLY A 17 59.54 -13.01 -37.82
CA GLY A 17 58.11 -13.13 -38.14
C GLY A 17 57.60 -14.57 -38.15
N SER A 18 58.28 -15.51 -37.48
CA SER A 18 57.87 -16.92 -37.43
C SER A 18 56.58 -17.20 -36.67
N ASP A 19 56.18 -16.27 -35.82
CA ASP A 19 54.95 -16.25 -35.01
C ASP A 19 53.69 -15.95 -35.82
N GLU A 20 53.81 -15.15 -36.88
CA GLU A 20 52.70 -14.76 -37.76
C GLU A 20 52.71 -15.50 -39.12
N ARG A 21 53.52 -16.57 -39.24
CA ARG A 21 53.57 -17.43 -40.42
C ARG A 21 52.75 -18.71 -40.21
N ASN A 22 52.03 -19.12 -41.26
CA ASN A 22 51.20 -20.33 -41.29
C ASN A 22 50.05 -20.32 -40.27
N CYS A 23 49.31 -19.21 -40.27
CA CYS A 23 48.11 -18.98 -39.48
C CYS A 23 46.87 -19.49 -40.20
N SER A 24 45.97 -20.12 -39.46
CA SER A 24 44.68 -20.59 -39.95
C SER A 24 43.57 -19.90 -39.18
N CYS A 25 42.55 -19.41 -39.89
CA CYS A 25 41.37 -18.82 -39.26
C CYS A 25 40.69 -19.83 -38.33
N HIS A 26 40.08 -19.34 -37.25
CA HIS A 26 39.42 -20.19 -36.26
C HIS A 26 38.30 -21.02 -36.91
N ALA A 27 38.04 -22.23 -36.39
CA ALA A 27 37.06 -23.15 -36.97
C ALA A 27 35.69 -22.46 -37.12
N GLY A 28 35.27 -22.20 -38.37
CA GLY A 28 34.03 -21.50 -38.69
C GLY A 28 34.19 -20.09 -39.28
N THR A 29 35.41 -19.61 -39.53
CA THR A 29 35.68 -18.32 -40.21
C THR A 29 36.48 -18.51 -41.51
N LEU A 30 36.25 -17.63 -42.50
CA LEU A 30 36.88 -17.64 -43.82
C LEU A 30 37.99 -16.57 -43.87
N PRO A 31 39.15 -16.85 -44.49
CA PRO A 31 40.20 -15.85 -44.67
C PRO A 31 39.85 -14.88 -45.80
N CYS A 32 40.17 -13.59 -45.64
CA CYS A 32 40.24 -12.65 -46.77
C CYS A 32 41.39 -13.09 -47.71
N ASP A 33 41.15 -13.11 -49.02
CA ASP A 33 42.13 -13.61 -50.00
C ASP A 33 43.04 -12.45 -50.43
N CYS A 34 44.31 -12.47 -50.02
CA CYS A 34 45.30 -11.49 -50.46
C CYS A 34 45.87 -11.95 -51.81
N GLN A 35 45.48 -11.31 -52.92
CA GLN A 35 46.02 -11.69 -54.23
C GLN A 35 47.52 -11.38 -54.32
N LEU A 36 48.28 -12.40 -54.74
CA LEU A 36 49.72 -12.37 -54.99
C LEU A 36 50.10 -11.34 -56.07
N THR A 37 50.30 -10.08 -55.69
CA THR A 37 51.15 -9.18 -56.48
C THR A 37 52.63 -9.50 -56.22
N GLU A 38 53.51 -9.22 -57.20
CA GLU A 38 54.94 -9.54 -57.18
C GLU A 38 55.75 -8.88 -56.03
N ALA A 39 55.10 -8.10 -55.17
CA ALA A 39 55.54 -7.78 -53.82
C ALA A 39 54.65 -8.54 -52.83
N GLY A 40 55.13 -9.68 -52.31
CA GLY A 40 54.32 -10.63 -51.53
C GLY A 40 53.57 -10.02 -50.33
N CYS A 41 52.47 -10.65 -49.93
CA CYS A 41 51.60 -10.21 -48.82
C CYS A 41 52.42 -9.91 -47.56
N SER A 42 52.17 -8.74 -46.98
CA SER A 42 52.82 -8.32 -45.76
C SER A 42 52.24 -9.12 -44.58
N VAL A 43 53.07 -9.35 -43.56
CA VAL A 43 52.76 -10.22 -42.40
C VAL A 43 51.57 -9.69 -41.55
N LEU A 44 50.99 -8.52 -41.90
CA LEU A 44 49.89 -7.87 -41.18
C LEU A 44 48.47 -8.10 -41.78
N ASP A 45 48.32 -8.70 -42.96
CA ASP A 45 47.03 -8.68 -43.68
C ASP A 45 46.12 -9.90 -43.45
N PHE A 46 46.30 -10.64 -42.34
CA PHE A 46 45.46 -11.81 -42.05
C PHE A 46 44.14 -11.43 -41.35
N GLN A 47 43.18 -10.89 -42.10
CA GLN A 47 41.80 -10.68 -41.66
C GLN A 47 40.93 -11.92 -41.96
N CYS A 48 40.10 -12.33 -41.00
CA CYS A 48 39.14 -13.42 -41.15
C CYS A 48 37.72 -12.86 -41.00
N TYR A 49 36.82 -13.24 -41.90
CA TYR A 49 35.41 -12.87 -41.86
C TYR A 49 34.53 -14.11 -41.59
N SER A 50 33.31 -13.88 -41.10
CA SER A 50 32.37 -14.97 -40.85
C SER A 50 31.65 -15.38 -42.14
N PRO A 51 31.17 -16.63 -42.28
CA PRO A 51 30.37 -17.04 -43.44
C PRO A 51 29.09 -16.20 -43.67
N SER A 52 28.57 -15.58 -42.60
CA SER A 52 27.43 -14.64 -42.65
C SER A 52 27.78 -13.26 -43.18
N MET A 53 29.07 -12.90 -43.19
CA MET A 53 29.60 -11.63 -43.72
C MET A 53 29.96 -11.75 -45.21
N LYS A 54 29.65 -12.87 -45.86
CA LYS A 54 29.86 -13.03 -47.31
C LYS A 54 28.65 -12.51 -48.06
N CYS A 55 28.85 -11.57 -48.97
CA CYS A 55 27.77 -10.95 -49.75
C CYS A 55 26.73 -10.24 -48.87
N ASP A 56 27.14 -9.62 -47.76
CA ASP A 56 26.24 -8.92 -46.83
C ASP A 56 26.10 -7.41 -47.15
N ALA A 57 26.65 -7.00 -48.30
CA ALA A 57 26.67 -5.63 -48.81
C ALA A 57 27.47 -4.65 -47.93
N LYS A 58 28.32 -5.16 -47.03
CA LYS A 58 29.27 -4.39 -46.22
C LYS A 58 30.70 -4.80 -46.53
N LEU A 59 31.59 -3.82 -46.60
CA LEU A 59 33.02 -4.07 -46.81
C LEU A 59 33.65 -4.49 -45.47
N ASN A 60 33.77 -5.80 -45.22
CA ASN A 60 34.38 -6.34 -44.01
C ASN A 60 35.85 -6.74 -44.21
N CYS A 61 36.27 -7.07 -45.43
CA CYS A 61 37.68 -7.20 -45.80
C CYS A 61 38.16 -5.88 -46.43
N GLU A 62 39.35 -5.38 -46.06
CA GLU A 62 39.92 -4.18 -46.70
C GLU A 62 40.12 -4.33 -48.22
N ASP A 63 40.36 -5.55 -48.70
CA ASP A 63 40.49 -5.88 -50.14
C ASP A 63 39.14 -6.23 -50.80
N GLY A 64 38.02 -6.15 -50.06
CA GLY A 64 36.65 -6.42 -50.54
C GLY A 64 36.41 -7.86 -51.00
N THR A 65 37.23 -8.80 -50.53
CA THR A 65 37.14 -10.21 -50.94
C THR A 65 35.82 -10.86 -50.52
N ASP A 66 35.23 -10.41 -49.42
CA ASP A 66 33.97 -10.87 -48.86
C ASP A 66 32.76 -10.57 -49.76
N GLU A 67 32.87 -9.54 -50.61
CA GLU A 67 31.81 -9.08 -51.52
C GLU A 67 32.11 -9.41 -53.00
N ASN A 68 33.18 -10.17 -53.26
CA ASN A 68 33.53 -10.61 -54.61
C ASN A 68 32.67 -11.80 -55.08
N ASN A 69 32.18 -11.73 -56.32
CA ASN A 69 31.36 -12.75 -57.00
C ASN A 69 29.98 -13.01 -56.33
N CYS A 70 29.33 -11.93 -55.92
CA CYS A 70 27.99 -11.92 -55.32
C CYS A 70 26.93 -11.39 -56.30
N THR A 71 25.72 -11.95 -56.28
CA THR A 71 24.57 -11.45 -57.06
C THR A 71 23.57 -10.76 -56.14
N TYR A 72 23.60 -9.43 -56.08
CA TYR A 72 22.65 -8.64 -55.29
C TYR A 72 21.36 -8.37 -56.08
N ALA A 73 20.21 -8.43 -55.39
CA ALA A 73 18.90 -8.21 -56.00
C ALA A 73 18.51 -6.72 -56.10
N TYR A 74 19.15 -5.84 -55.33
CA TYR A 74 18.79 -4.42 -55.21
C TYR A 74 20.00 -3.49 -55.27
N THR A 75 19.80 -2.31 -55.86
CA THR A 75 20.83 -1.29 -56.11
C THR A 75 20.44 0.01 -55.40
N CYS A 76 21.38 0.63 -54.70
CA CYS A 76 21.21 1.97 -54.16
C CYS A 76 21.25 2.99 -55.32
N ASP A 77 20.41 4.03 -55.28
CA ASP A 77 20.35 5.05 -56.33
C ASP A 77 21.33 6.20 -56.08
N CYS A 78 22.63 5.87 -56.09
CA CYS A 78 23.73 6.78 -55.72
C CYS A 78 23.92 7.98 -56.67
N ASN A 79 23.17 8.07 -57.78
CA ASN A 79 23.33 9.12 -58.80
C ASN A 79 22.66 10.45 -58.44
N HIS A 80 21.82 10.49 -57.40
CA HIS A 80 21.05 11.67 -57.01
C HIS A 80 21.45 12.27 -55.64
N SER A 81 22.49 11.71 -54.99
CA SER A 81 23.06 12.22 -53.74
C SER A 81 24.09 13.32 -54.03
N VAL A 82 23.98 14.47 -53.35
CA VAL A 82 24.96 15.58 -53.45
C VAL A 82 26.32 15.20 -52.84
N ASP A 83 26.36 14.17 -51.97
CA ASP A 83 27.55 13.70 -51.26
C ASP A 83 27.98 12.26 -51.65
N GLY A 84 27.39 11.67 -52.70
CA GLY A 84 27.65 10.26 -53.08
C GLY A 84 27.07 9.24 -52.09
N CYS A 85 27.24 7.94 -52.37
CA CYS A 85 26.94 6.88 -51.40
C CYS A 85 28.01 6.86 -50.29
N SER A 86 27.64 6.44 -49.07
CA SER A 86 28.59 6.29 -47.95
C SER A 86 29.77 5.41 -48.37
N ASP A 87 31.00 5.75 -47.96
CA ASP A 87 32.23 4.97 -48.24
C ASP A 87 32.15 3.49 -47.79
N GLN A 88 31.11 3.13 -47.00
CA GLN A 88 30.86 1.79 -46.47
C GLN A 88 29.74 1.02 -47.19
N SER A 89 28.99 1.62 -48.13
CA SER A 89 27.98 0.93 -48.93
C SER A 89 28.48 0.76 -50.37
N LEU A 90 28.65 -0.48 -50.82
CA LEU A 90 29.11 -0.80 -52.19
C LEU A 90 28.04 -0.53 -53.27
N GLY A 91 27.01 0.28 -52.97
CA GLY A 91 25.93 0.63 -53.89
C GLY A 91 24.83 -0.43 -54.06
N PHE A 92 24.75 -1.42 -53.17
CA PHE A 92 23.74 -2.48 -53.18
C PHE A 92 23.19 -2.74 -51.77
N TYR A 93 21.98 -3.30 -51.69
CA TYR A 93 21.36 -3.69 -50.41
C TYR A 93 20.59 -5.02 -50.55
N THR A 94 20.37 -5.69 -49.42
CA THR A 94 19.71 -7.01 -49.36
C THR A 94 18.20 -6.89 -49.13
N GLU A 95 17.44 -7.99 -49.34
CA GLU A 95 16.01 -8.06 -48.97
C GLU A 95 15.76 -7.73 -47.49
N LEU A 96 16.71 -8.02 -46.61
CA LEU A 96 16.60 -7.75 -45.17
C LEU A 96 16.85 -6.29 -44.82
N GLN A 97 17.53 -5.56 -45.71
CA GLN A 97 17.79 -4.12 -45.56
C GLN A 97 16.70 -3.27 -46.20
N LYS A 98 15.85 -3.88 -47.02
CA LYS A 98 14.71 -3.19 -47.63
C LYS A 98 13.63 -2.94 -46.58
N CYS A 99 13.33 -1.68 -46.30
CA CYS A 99 12.23 -1.26 -45.42
C CYS A 99 12.40 -1.74 -43.96
N ASN A 100 13.64 -1.76 -43.47
CA ASN A 100 13.97 -2.19 -42.11
C ASN A 100 14.00 -1.01 -41.10
N GLY A 101 13.81 0.23 -41.59
CA GLY A 101 13.82 1.46 -40.81
C GLY A 101 15.23 2.03 -40.55
N HIS A 102 16.25 1.53 -41.24
CA HIS A 102 17.61 2.04 -41.19
C HIS A 102 18.03 2.51 -42.59
N ASP A 103 18.80 3.59 -42.68
CA ASP A 103 19.34 4.08 -43.95
C ASP A 103 20.68 3.38 -44.23
N ASP A 104 20.60 2.17 -44.77
CA ASP A 104 21.77 1.34 -45.10
C ASP A 104 22.48 1.85 -46.37
N CYS A 105 21.76 2.52 -47.28
CA CYS A 105 22.35 3.08 -48.50
C CYS A 105 23.00 4.48 -48.30
N GLY A 106 22.59 5.23 -47.28
CA GLY A 106 23.00 6.62 -47.01
C GLY A 106 22.21 7.69 -47.78
N ASP A 107 21.35 7.26 -48.71
CA ASP A 107 20.45 8.09 -49.53
C ASP A 107 18.96 7.70 -49.35
N GLN A 108 18.68 6.82 -48.37
CA GLN A 108 17.38 6.23 -48.03
C GLN A 108 16.72 5.47 -49.18
N SER A 109 17.47 5.02 -50.18
CA SER A 109 16.89 4.31 -51.33
C SER A 109 16.34 2.92 -50.97
N ASP A 110 16.90 2.29 -49.95
CA ASP A 110 16.44 1.07 -49.30
C ASP A 110 15.10 1.21 -48.54
N GLU A 111 14.76 2.43 -48.11
CA GLU A 111 13.51 2.77 -47.41
C GLU A 111 12.41 3.36 -48.33
N LYS A 112 12.67 3.44 -49.65
CA LYS A 112 11.70 3.94 -50.63
C LYS A 112 10.81 2.81 -51.18
N ASN A 113 9.54 3.13 -51.45
CA ASN A 113 8.55 2.25 -52.11
C ASN A 113 8.24 0.94 -51.36
N CYS A 114 8.17 1.03 -50.02
CA CYS A 114 7.79 -0.06 -49.13
C CYS A 114 6.27 -0.30 -49.12
N LYS A 115 5.83 -1.55 -49.37
CA LYS A 115 4.43 -1.96 -49.19
C LYS A 115 4.28 -2.53 -47.78
N CYS A 116 3.64 -1.81 -46.86
CA CYS A 116 3.39 -2.30 -45.50
C CYS A 116 2.66 -3.66 -45.54
N LYS A 117 3.28 -4.73 -45.01
CA LYS A 117 2.59 -5.98 -44.72
C LYS A 117 1.73 -5.79 -43.47
N ALA A 118 0.60 -6.47 -43.39
CA ALA A 118 -0.43 -6.28 -42.37
C ALA A 118 -0.03 -6.61 -40.91
N ASN A 119 1.25 -6.85 -40.61
CA ASN A 119 1.71 -7.35 -39.32
C ASN A 119 3.11 -6.85 -38.86
N GLU A 120 3.64 -5.75 -39.41
CA GLU A 120 4.92 -5.16 -38.96
C GLU A 120 4.72 -3.77 -38.33
N LEU A 121 5.42 -3.54 -37.21
CA LEU A 121 5.09 -2.64 -36.09
C LEU A 121 5.68 -1.21 -36.17
N HIS A 122 6.13 -0.77 -37.34
CA HIS A 122 6.62 0.59 -37.53
C HIS A 122 6.46 1.01 -38.99
N CYS A 123 5.25 1.38 -39.41
CA CYS A 123 5.10 2.16 -40.64
C CYS A 123 5.00 3.64 -40.25
N PRO A 124 5.95 4.49 -40.63
CA PRO A 124 5.73 5.93 -40.70
C PRO A 124 4.54 6.18 -41.64
N CYS A 125 3.64 7.10 -41.26
CA CYS A 125 2.62 7.54 -42.19
C CYS A 125 3.30 8.14 -43.43
N ASN A 126 3.02 7.56 -44.60
CA ASN A 126 3.70 7.85 -45.85
C ASN A 126 3.38 9.29 -46.29
N ASN A 127 4.27 10.25 -46.02
CA ASN A 127 4.21 11.58 -46.62
C ASN A 127 5.39 11.72 -47.60
N THR A 128 5.10 11.63 -48.90
CA THR A 128 5.97 12.21 -49.94
C THR A 128 5.81 13.72 -50.07
N SER A 129 5.02 14.38 -49.21
CA SER A 129 5.04 15.84 -49.11
C SER A 129 4.51 16.33 -47.76
N ASN A 130 5.22 17.30 -47.19
CA ASN A 130 4.90 18.19 -46.08
C ASN A 130 5.13 17.69 -44.64
N SER A 131 5.88 18.54 -43.95
CA SER A 131 6.46 18.53 -42.61
C SER A 131 5.51 18.40 -41.41
N SER A 132 4.23 18.09 -41.60
CA SER A 132 3.24 18.15 -40.52
C SER A 132 3.16 16.89 -39.65
N VAL A 133 3.51 15.71 -40.17
CA VAL A 133 3.48 14.44 -39.41
C VAL A 133 4.71 14.32 -38.50
N ASP A 134 5.83 14.86 -38.95
CA ASP A 134 7.10 14.82 -38.25
C ASP A 134 7.09 15.73 -36.99
N ASP A 135 6.30 16.80 -37.01
CA ASP A 135 6.06 17.69 -35.85
C ASP A 135 5.11 17.07 -34.80
N LEU A 136 4.25 16.12 -35.19
CA LEU A 136 3.42 15.31 -34.29
C LEU A 136 4.25 14.28 -33.53
N LEU A 137 5.23 13.64 -34.21
CA LEU A 137 6.18 12.70 -33.59
C LEU A 137 7.22 13.42 -32.72
N ARG A 138 7.66 14.63 -33.10
CA ARG A 138 8.57 15.45 -32.29
C ARG A 138 7.92 15.97 -31.01
N ASN A 139 6.63 16.30 -31.04
CA ASN A 139 5.87 16.68 -29.84
C ASN A 139 5.32 15.42 -29.15
N LYS A 140 6.16 14.78 -28.33
CA LYS A 140 5.82 13.66 -27.41
C LYS A 140 4.53 13.80 -26.59
N LEU A 141 3.90 14.98 -26.55
CA LEU A 141 2.66 15.30 -25.85
C LEU A 141 1.39 14.88 -26.60
N ALA A 142 1.52 14.46 -27.86
CA ALA A 142 0.41 14.35 -28.81
C ALA A 142 0.22 12.93 -29.37
N TYR A 143 0.99 11.96 -28.88
CA TYR A 143 0.91 10.53 -29.18
C TYR A 143 0.62 9.83 -27.86
N CYS A 144 -0.35 8.91 -27.81
CA CYS A 144 -0.90 8.39 -26.57
C CYS A 144 -1.39 9.53 -25.66
N ASP A 145 -2.36 10.33 -26.10
CA ASP A 145 -2.98 11.40 -25.32
C ASP A 145 -4.43 11.10 -24.90
N GLY A 146 -4.95 9.92 -25.26
CA GLY A 146 -6.26 9.44 -24.84
C GLY A 146 -7.42 9.89 -25.71
N LYS A 147 -7.19 10.74 -26.71
CA LYS A 147 -8.24 11.30 -27.57
C LYS A 147 -8.01 10.93 -29.02
N GLU A 148 -9.05 10.42 -29.67
CA GLU A 148 -9.04 10.36 -31.14
C GLU A 148 -8.94 11.78 -31.69
N LYS A 149 -7.92 12.04 -32.51
CA LYS A 149 -7.86 13.29 -33.28
C LYS A 149 -8.91 13.27 -34.37
N LEU A 150 -10.12 13.70 -34.01
CA LEU A 150 -11.29 13.62 -34.88
C LEU A 150 -11.55 14.86 -35.74
N GLN A 151 -10.94 16.02 -35.52
CA GLN A 151 -11.26 17.19 -36.35
C GLN A 151 -10.14 18.25 -36.31
N GLY A 152 -9.49 18.48 -37.45
CA GLY A 152 -8.55 19.60 -37.63
C GLY A 152 -7.43 19.38 -38.64
N PHE A 153 -7.14 18.13 -39.01
CA PHE A 153 -6.16 17.82 -40.06
C PHE A 153 -6.86 17.14 -41.24
N GLY A 154 -7.59 17.96 -42.01
CA GLY A 154 -8.41 17.55 -43.16
C GLY A 154 -7.68 16.90 -44.33
N ASP A 155 -6.40 16.52 -44.18
CA ASP A 155 -5.58 15.86 -45.21
C ASP A 155 -4.95 14.52 -44.76
N LEU A 156 -4.98 14.16 -43.46
CA LEU A 156 -4.32 12.94 -42.96
C LEU A 156 -5.25 11.71 -42.85
N SER A 157 -6.57 11.89 -42.99
CA SER A 157 -7.55 10.79 -42.86
C SER A 157 -7.42 9.73 -43.96
N ASN A 158 -6.81 10.08 -45.10
CA ASN A 158 -6.58 9.16 -46.21
C ASN A 158 -5.22 8.44 -46.11
N ILE A 159 -4.36 8.83 -45.16
CA ILE A 159 -2.96 8.37 -45.05
C ILE A 159 -2.78 7.47 -43.83
N CYS A 160 -3.36 7.84 -42.68
CA CYS A 160 -3.30 7.05 -41.45
C CYS A 160 -4.71 6.56 -41.07
N ARG A 161 -4.82 5.36 -40.48
CA ARG A 161 -6.08 4.88 -39.92
C ARG A 161 -6.47 5.73 -38.71
N HIS A 162 -7.77 5.92 -38.49
CA HIS A 162 -8.30 6.54 -37.28
C HIS A 162 -7.75 5.84 -36.02
N GLY A 163 -7.29 6.62 -35.03
CA GLY A 163 -6.74 6.12 -33.77
C GLY A 163 -5.33 5.51 -33.86
N PHE A 164 -4.58 5.75 -34.96
CA PHE A 164 -3.20 5.27 -35.10
C PHE A 164 -2.24 5.84 -34.03
N ASP A 165 -2.55 7.01 -33.48
CA ASP A 165 -1.80 7.65 -32.40
C ASP A 165 -2.06 7.05 -31.02
N GLU A 166 -3.03 6.15 -30.90
CA GLU A 166 -3.48 5.52 -29.65
C GLU A 166 -3.26 3.99 -29.67
N VAL A 167 -2.33 3.49 -30.46
CA VAL A 167 -1.99 2.06 -30.46
C VAL A 167 -0.60 1.81 -29.86
N ASN A 168 -0.50 0.72 -29.09
CA ASN A 168 0.73 0.22 -28.47
C ASN A 168 1.41 1.19 -27.48
N CYS A 169 0.62 2.02 -26.80
CA CYS A 169 1.02 2.86 -25.68
C CYS A 169 1.39 2.02 -24.44
N THR A 170 2.69 1.90 -24.14
CA THR A 170 3.18 1.10 -23.00
C THR A 170 2.91 1.75 -21.65
N THR A 171 2.68 3.07 -21.61
CA THR A 171 2.44 3.88 -20.41
C THR A 171 0.95 4.09 -20.11
N GLN A 172 0.06 3.55 -20.93
CA GLN A 172 -1.38 3.79 -20.85
C GLN A 172 -2.20 2.50 -20.69
N PHE A 173 -3.43 2.68 -20.23
CA PHE A 173 -4.47 1.67 -20.07
C PHE A 173 -5.60 1.97 -21.05
N TYR A 174 -6.11 0.95 -21.73
CA TYR A 174 -7.16 1.10 -22.74
C TYR A 174 -8.54 0.90 -22.12
N CYS A 175 -9.42 1.89 -22.27
CA CYS A 175 -10.82 1.79 -21.87
C CYS A 175 -11.54 0.78 -22.78
N LYS A 176 -12.55 0.06 -22.27
CA LYS A 176 -13.27 -0.93 -23.09
C LYS A 176 -14.21 -0.25 -24.08
N ASN A 177 -14.86 0.83 -23.66
CA ASN A 177 -15.70 1.71 -24.49
C ASN A 177 -15.64 3.14 -23.95
N GLY A 178 -15.70 4.15 -24.83
CA GLY A 178 -15.75 5.54 -24.40
C GLY A 178 -15.32 6.50 -25.50
N HIS A 179 -15.45 7.79 -25.22
CA HIS A 179 -14.84 8.86 -26.02
C HIS A 179 -13.33 8.93 -25.78
N PHE A 180 -12.88 8.59 -24.57
CA PHE A 180 -11.47 8.37 -24.28
C PHE A 180 -11.08 6.92 -24.63
N ILE A 181 -10.06 6.73 -25.47
CA ILE A 181 -9.56 5.40 -25.85
C ILE A 181 -8.63 4.84 -24.77
N SER A 182 -7.82 5.72 -24.18
CA SER A 182 -6.74 5.34 -23.28
C SER A 182 -6.56 6.41 -22.20
N ILE A 183 -6.10 5.96 -21.04
CA ILE A 183 -5.77 6.81 -19.89
C ILE A 183 -4.35 6.47 -19.40
N PRO A 184 -3.63 7.39 -18.75
CA PRO A 184 -2.38 7.06 -18.08
C PRO A 184 -2.53 5.89 -17.10
N LYS A 185 -1.56 4.99 -17.04
CA LYS A 185 -1.58 3.87 -16.06
C LYS A 185 -1.64 4.31 -14.59
N ALA A 186 -1.27 5.56 -14.29
CA ALA A 186 -1.39 6.14 -12.96
C ALA A 186 -2.85 6.39 -12.55
N ASP A 187 -3.70 6.64 -13.55
CA ASP A 187 -5.13 6.95 -13.40
C ASP A 187 -5.97 5.66 -13.45
N MET A 188 -5.31 4.49 -13.58
CA MET A 188 -5.93 3.18 -13.48
C MET A 188 -5.96 2.74 -12.02
N CYS A 189 -7.14 2.34 -11.51
CA CYS A 189 -7.31 2.00 -10.10
C CYS A 189 -6.89 3.16 -9.18
N ASP A 190 -7.22 4.40 -9.54
CA ASP A 190 -6.95 5.63 -8.79
C ASP A 190 -8.13 6.03 -7.86
N GLY A 191 -9.29 5.41 -8.03
CA GLY A 191 -10.52 5.64 -7.28
C GLY A 191 -11.46 6.68 -7.90
N GLU A 192 -11.09 7.24 -9.06
CA GLU A 192 -11.90 8.14 -9.87
C GLU A 192 -12.27 7.46 -11.19
N ILE A 193 -13.47 7.75 -11.72
CA ILE A 193 -13.90 7.19 -13.01
C ILE A 193 -13.38 8.14 -14.10
N ASN A 194 -12.29 7.73 -14.74
CA ASN A 194 -11.63 8.45 -15.84
C ASN A 194 -12.07 7.89 -17.21
N CYS A 195 -12.35 6.59 -17.31
CA CYS A 195 -13.00 6.02 -18.48
C CYS A 195 -14.53 6.27 -18.44
N ASP A 196 -15.14 6.67 -19.55
CA ASP A 196 -16.60 6.92 -19.62
C ASP A 196 -17.46 5.71 -19.23
N ASP A 197 -16.92 4.49 -19.39
CA ASP A 197 -17.54 3.22 -19.01
C ASP A 197 -17.18 2.72 -17.60
N GLY A 198 -16.28 3.41 -16.89
CA GLY A 198 -15.74 3.01 -15.59
C GLY A 198 -14.91 1.72 -15.63
N SER A 199 -14.36 1.36 -16.78
CA SER A 199 -13.56 0.14 -16.94
C SER A 199 -12.20 0.18 -16.22
N ASP A 200 -11.69 1.38 -16.00
CA ASP A 200 -10.50 1.71 -15.21
C ASP A 200 -10.64 1.36 -13.72
N GLU A 201 -11.84 1.51 -13.17
CA GLU A 201 -12.18 1.19 -11.77
C GLU A 201 -13.00 -0.10 -11.62
N ALA A 202 -12.87 -1.00 -12.59
CA ALA A 202 -13.60 -2.27 -12.55
C ALA A 202 -13.09 -3.17 -11.40
N LYS A 203 -14.01 -3.69 -10.58
CA LYS A 203 -13.69 -4.59 -9.45
C LYS A 203 -12.86 -5.81 -9.85
N SER A 204 -13.03 -6.33 -11.07
CA SER A 204 -12.23 -7.46 -11.57
C SER A 204 -10.76 -7.12 -11.84
N LEU A 205 -10.46 -5.85 -12.12
CA LEU A 205 -9.11 -5.38 -12.45
C LEU A 205 -8.38 -4.91 -11.18
N CYS A 206 -9.05 -4.11 -10.35
CA CYS A 206 -8.44 -3.44 -9.20
C CYS A 206 -8.62 -4.17 -7.85
N GLN A 207 -9.02 -5.45 -7.85
CA GLN A 207 -9.35 -6.19 -6.63
C GLN A 207 -8.21 -6.24 -5.59
N PHE A 208 -6.96 -6.23 -6.06
CA PHE A 208 -5.77 -6.38 -5.20
C PHE A 208 -5.17 -5.04 -4.75
N THR A 209 -5.47 -3.95 -5.44
CA THR A 209 -4.90 -2.62 -5.19
C THR A 209 -5.88 -1.69 -4.49
N ARG A 210 -7.18 -1.93 -4.68
CA ARG A 210 -8.27 -1.08 -4.17
C ARG A 210 -9.32 -1.86 -3.38
N PHE A 211 -9.86 -1.22 -2.35
CA PHE A 211 -10.99 -1.64 -1.57
C PHE A 211 -12.20 -0.76 -1.86
N TYR A 212 -13.34 -1.36 -2.19
CA TYR A 212 -14.54 -0.63 -2.60
C TYR A 212 -15.41 -0.30 -1.40
N CYS A 213 -15.67 0.99 -1.18
CA CYS A 213 -16.54 1.44 -0.09
C CYS A 213 -17.97 0.96 -0.33
N ARG A 214 -18.68 0.51 0.72
CA ARG A 214 -20.03 -0.04 0.58
C ARG A 214 -21.06 0.99 0.12
N ASN A 215 -20.90 2.25 0.53
CA ASN A 215 -21.73 3.37 0.08
C ASN A 215 -21.24 4.04 -1.21
N GLY A 216 -20.14 3.57 -1.82
CA GLY A 216 -19.58 4.12 -3.06
C GLY A 216 -19.07 5.56 -2.98
N LYS A 217 -18.81 6.08 -1.77
CA LYS A 217 -18.28 7.43 -1.53
C LYS A 217 -17.11 7.39 -0.53
N PRO A 218 -15.86 7.68 -0.96
CA PRO A 218 -15.35 7.59 -2.34
C PRO A 218 -15.59 6.19 -2.95
N LEU A 219 -15.42 6.04 -4.27
CA LEU A 219 -15.71 4.78 -4.97
C LEU A 219 -14.85 3.63 -4.43
N SER A 220 -13.55 3.89 -4.27
CA SER A 220 -12.59 2.93 -3.72
C SER A 220 -11.46 3.65 -2.97
N VAL A 221 -10.89 2.96 -1.99
CA VAL A 221 -9.71 3.41 -1.23
C VAL A 221 -8.56 2.44 -1.43
N PRO A 222 -7.29 2.88 -1.34
CA PRO A 222 -6.14 1.99 -1.43
C PRO A 222 -6.16 0.86 -0.38
N VAL A 223 -5.76 -0.36 -0.75
CA VAL A 223 -5.78 -1.52 0.18
C VAL A 223 -4.87 -1.31 1.40
N ASN A 224 -3.83 -0.49 1.30
CA ASN A 224 -2.95 -0.16 2.42
C ASN A 224 -3.59 0.80 3.45
N THR A 225 -4.71 1.44 3.12
CA THR A 225 -5.46 2.27 4.05
C THR A 225 -6.60 1.52 4.74
N VAL A 226 -6.92 0.30 4.29
CA VAL A 226 -7.90 -0.57 4.95
C VAL A 226 -7.41 -0.97 6.34
N GLU A 227 -8.31 -0.85 7.33
CA GLU A 227 -8.03 -1.10 8.74
C GLU A 227 -6.82 -0.31 9.30
N ASN A 228 -6.58 0.91 8.84
CA ASN A 228 -5.44 1.73 9.28
C ASN A 228 -5.75 2.57 10.54
N GLY A 229 -6.99 2.51 11.03
CA GLY A 229 -7.50 3.29 12.14
C GLY A 229 -8.05 4.67 11.76
N ILE A 230 -8.27 4.92 10.47
CA ILE A 230 -8.71 6.19 9.87
C ILE A 230 -9.86 5.91 8.92
N LYS A 231 -11.00 6.55 9.19
CA LYS A 231 -12.17 6.54 8.31
C LYS A 231 -11.87 7.31 7.01
N ASP A 232 -11.53 6.59 5.95
CA ASP A 232 -11.38 7.09 4.58
C ASP A 232 -12.68 6.91 3.78
N CYS A 233 -13.44 5.83 4.01
CA CYS A 233 -14.80 5.68 3.46
C CYS A 233 -15.81 6.55 4.23
N PHE A 234 -16.78 7.18 3.54
CA PHE A 234 -17.81 7.98 4.21
C PHE A 234 -18.65 7.19 5.23
N ASP A 235 -18.76 5.87 5.07
CA ASP A 235 -19.46 4.97 5.99
C ASP A 235 -18.54 4.22 6.98
N GLY A 236 -17.22 4.30 6.83
CA GLY A 236 -16.26 3.55 7.65
C GLY A 236 -16.12 2.07 7.29
N SER A 237 -16.56 1.64 6.11
CA SER A 237 -16.44 0.25 5.63
C SER A 237 -14.99 -0.24 5.51
N ASP A 238 -14.06 0.68 5.28
CA ASP A 238 -12.62 0.45 5.21
C ASP A 238 -12.00 0.02 6.55
N GLU A 239 -12.54 0.50 7.66
CA GLU A 239 -12.11 0.07 9.00
C GLU A 239 -12.83 -1.19 9.50
N CYS A 240 -13.96 -1.51 8.87
CA CYS A 240 -14.84 -2.60 9.28
C CYS A 240 -15.16 -3.58 8.13
N PRO A 241 -14.17 -4.19 7.44
CA PRO A 241 -14.44 -5.08 6.31
C PRO A 241 -15.11 -6.38 6.78
N ILE A 242 -15.99 -6.94 5.93
CA ILE A 242 -16.78 -8.15 6.23
C ILE A 242 -15.89 -9.36 6.56
N ASN A 243 -14.70 -9.43 5.95
CA ASN A 243 -13.69 -10.46 6.13
C ASN A 243 -12.47 -9.97 6.95
N SER A 244 -12.70 -9.09 7.92
CA SER A 244 -11.65 -8.70 8.86
C SER A 244 -11.21 -9.90 9.70
N ASN A 245 -9.90 -10.20 9.66
CA ASN A 245 -9.27 -11.14 10.59
C ASN A 245 -8.76 -10.44 11.87
N LYS A 246 -8.91 -9.11 11.98
CA LYS A 246 -8.57 -8.37 13.19
C LYS A 246 -9.62 -8.67 14.27
N SER A 247 -9.28 -9.61 15.14
CA SER A 247 -10.00 -9.87 16.38
C SER A 247 -9.06 -9.67 17.55
N SER A 248 -9.51 -8.95 18.57
CA SER A 248 -8.81 -8.93 19.84
C SER A 248 -9.41 -10.00 20.76
N ILE A 249 -8.70 -10.36 21.83
CA ILE A 249 -9.18 -11.32 22.83
C ILE A 249 -10.51 -10.86 23.46
N PHE A 250 -10.76 -9.54 23.46
CA PHE A 250 -11.89 -8.93 24.14
C PHE A 250 -12.99 -8.44 23.20
N SER A 251 -12.66 -7.89 22.03
CA SER A 251 -13.62 -7.28 21.09
C SER A 251 -13.45 -7.78 19.65
N SER A 252 -14.54 -7.74 18.90
CA SER A 252 -14.59 -8.13 17.48
C SER A 252 -15.34 -7.06 16.66
N PRO A 253 -15.24 -7.07 15.32
CA PRO A 253 -15.95 -6.11 14.48
C PRO A 253 -17.48 -6.13 14.66
N ARG A 254 -18.05 -7.28 15.06
CA ARG A 254 -19.50 -7.43 15.25
C ARG A 254 -19.93 -7.23 16.69
N GLU A 255 -19.09 -7.63 17.64
CA GLU A 255 -19.45 -7.69 19.06
C GLU A 255 -18.46 -6.92 19.93
N MET A 256 -18.98 -6.09 20.84
CA MET A 256 -18.18 -5.37 21.84
C MET A 256 -17.39 -6.32 22.74
N ILE A 257 -18.01 -7.42 23.15
CA ILE A 257 -17.37 -8.53 23.88
C ILE A 257 -17.44 -9.74 22.98
N ALA A 258 -16.32 -10.08 22.34
CA ALA A 258 -16.28 -11.12 21.30
C ALA A 258 -16.63 -12.52 21.84
N ASN A 259 -16.14 -12.84 23.05
CA ASN A 259 -16.33 -14.16 23.62
C ASN A 259 -17.70 -14.28 24.32
N GLN A 260 -18.50 -15.23 23.86
CA GLN A 260 -19.80 -15.55 24.44
C GLN A 260 -19.73 -15.91 25.93
N PHE A 261 -18.65 -16.55 26.37
CA PHE A 261 -18.45 -16.90 27.78
C PHE A 261 -18.38 -15.65 28.66
N PHE A 262 -17.59 -14.64 28.26
CA PHE A 262 -17.46 -13.40 29.05
C PHE A 262 -18.76 -12.59 29.09
N ARG A 263 -19.55 -12.61 28.01
CA ARG A 263 -20.88 -11.96 27.99
C ARG A 263 -21.81 -12.53 29.06
N ILE A 264 -21.90 -13.86 29.15
CA ILE A 264 -22.74 -14.52 30.15
C ILE A 264 -22.18 -14.29 31.56
N LEU A 265 -20.85 -14.38 31.70
CA LEU A 265 -20.17 -14.18 32.98
C LEU A 265 -20.42 -12.78 33.55
N PHE A 266 -20.34 -11.72 32.75
CA PHE A 266 -20.53 -10.34 33.23
C PHE A 266 -21.96 -10.07 33.70
N TRP A 267 -22.96 -10.64 33.01
CA TRP A 267 -24.35 -10.61 33.49
C TRP A 267 -24.47 -11.26 34.87
N PHE A 268 -23.93 -12.47 35.02
CA PHE A 268 -24.01 -13.21 36.28
C PHE A 268 -23.28 -12.50 37.43
N MET A 269 -22.03 -12.07 37.18
CA MET A 269 -21.22 -11.32 38.14
C MET A 269 -21.88 -10.00 38.54
N GLY A 270 -22.46 -9.27 37.59
CA GLY A 270 -23.17 -8.02 37.87
C GLY A 270 -24.41 -8.21 38.75
N ILE A 271 -25.24 -9.21 38.45
CA ILE A 271 -26.45 -9.51 39.24
C ILE A 271 -26.06 -9.94 40.67
N ILE A 272 -25.08 -10.83 40.80
CA ILE A 272 -24.60 -11.28 42.11
C ILE A 272 -24.01 -10.13 42.90
N ALA A 273 -23.21 -9.27 42.28
CA ALA A 273 -22.63 -8.10 42.94
C ALA A 273 -23.74 -7.15 43.43
N ILE A 274 -24.75 -6.86 42.63
CA ILE A 274 -25.85 -5.97 43.04
C ILE A 274 -26.65 -6.58 44.19
N VAL A 275 -27.11 -7.82 44.04
CA VAL A 275 -27.97 -8.48 45.04
C VAL A 275 -27.20 -8.79 46.32
N GLY A 276 -26.04 -9.42 46.20
CA GLY A 276 -25.20 -9.82 47.33
C GLY A 276 -24.77 -8.63 48.17
N ASN A 277 -24.26 -7.57 47.53
CA ASN A 277 -23.83 -6.39 48.26
C ASN A 277 -24.99 -5.58 48.83
N SER A 278 -26.16 -5.56 48.19
CA SER A 278 -27.36 -4.93 48.76
C SER A 278 -27.83 -5.62 50.04
N ILE A 279 -27.79 -6.96 50.08
CA ILE A 279 -28.12 -7.75 51.27
C ILE A 279 -27.09 -7.49 52.39
N VAL A 280 -25.80 -7.48 52.07
CA VAL A 280 -24.73 -7.22 53.04
C VAL A 280 -24.82 -5.79 53.60
N CYS A 281 -25.09 -4.80 52.74
CA CYS A 281 -25.22 -3.40 53.12
C CYS A 281 -26.42 -3.21 54.06
N THR A 282 -27.62 -3.63 53.66
CA THR A 282 -28.84 -3.53 54.47
C THR A 282 -28.72 -4.28 55.80
N GLY A 283 -28.19 -5.50 55.79
CA GLY A 283 -27.94 -6.28 57.00
C GLY A 283 -26.93 -5.62 57.94
N SER A 284 -25.89 -4.99 57.40
CA SER A 284 -24.89 -4.27 58.18
C SER A 284 -25.43 -2.96 58.76
N VAL A 285 -26.27 -2.24 58.02
CA VAL A 285 -26.97 -1.02 58.52
C VAL A 285 -27.89 -1.38 59.69
N ILE A 286 -28.66 -2.46 59.59
CA ILE A 286 -29.54 -2.89 60.70
C ILE A 286 -28.72 -3.26 61.95
N LYS A 287 -27.60 -3.96 61.78
CA LYS A 287 -26.69 -4.30 62.89
C LYS A 287 -26.02 -3.07 63.49
N LEU A 288 -25.68 -2.08 62.66
CA LEU A 288 -25.11 -0.80 63.10
C LEU A 288 -26.08 -0.04 64.02
N ILE A 289 -27.36 0.00 63.68
CA ILE A 289 -28.39 0.70 64.45
C ILE A 289 -28.67 -0.01 65.79
N LYS A 290 -28.60 -1.35 65.82
CA LYS A 290 -28.88 -2.15 67.02
C LYS A 290 -27.66 -2.33 67.95
N GLY A 291 -26.44 -2.16 67.43
CA GLY A 291 -25.21 -2.45 68.14
C GLY A 291 -24.66 -1.27 68.93
N ASN A 292 -24.30 -1.49 70.20
CA ASN A 292 -23.72 -0.46 71.07
C ASN A 292 -22.19 -0.56 71.22
N ASN A 293 -21.55 -1.59 70.63
CA ASN A 293 -20.13 -1.84 70.78
C ASN A 293 -19.29 -0.97 69.82
N PRO A 294 -18.31 -0.18 70.30
CA PRO A 294 -17.57 0.78 69.47
C PRO A 294 -16.73 0.09 68.38
N VAL A 295 -16.09 -1.04 68.70
CA VAL A 295 -15.30 -1.82 67.74
C VAL A 295 -16.18 -2.42 66.64
N ALA A 296 -17.35 -2.95 67.02
CA ALA A 296 -18.31 -3.51 66.07
C ALA A 296 -18.90 -2.43 65.15
N LEU A 297 -19.14 -1.23 65.68
CA LEU A 297 -19.60 -0.07 64.91
C LEU A 297 -18.63 0.26 63.78
N VAL A 298 -17.33 0.40 64.09
CA VAL A 298 -16.29 0.72 63.10
C VAL A 298 -16.16 -0.39 62.04
N ASN A 299 -16.17 -1.66 62.45
CA ASN A 299 -16.10 -2.78 61.50
C ASN A 299 -17.34 -2.85 60.59
N HIS A 300 -18.55 -2.57 61.11
CA HIS A 300 -19.75 -2.50 60.27
C HIS A 300 -19.73 -1.31 59.31
N LEU A 301 -19.18 -0.16 59.71
CA LEU A 301 -18.99 0.99 58.83
C LEU A 301 -18.08 0.64 57.64
N PHE A 302 -16.98 -0.10 57.85
CA PHE A 302 -16.13 -0.56 56.74
C PHE A 302 -16.87 -1.52 55.81
N ILE A 303 -17.62 -2.49 56.35
CA ILE A 303 -18.40 -3.45 55.55
C ILE A 303 -19.45 -2.73 54.69
N ILE A 304 -20.11 -1.70 55.23
CA ILE A 304 -21.07 -0.87 54.47
C ILE A 304 -20.37 -0.17 53.30
N ASN A 305 -19.17 0.38 53.51
CA ASN A 305 -18.43 1.06 52.44
C ASN A 305 -17.93 0.10 51.36
N ILE A 306 -17.38 -1.06 51.74
CA ILE A 306 -16.96 -2.11 50.78
C ILE A 306 -18.15 -2.57 49.95
N SER A 307 -19.27 -2.93 50.61
CA SER A 307 -20.47 -3.38 49.90
C SER A 307 -21.08 -2.28 49.02
N PHE A 308 -21.06 -1.03 49.43
CA PHE A 308 -21.50 0.08 48.57
C PHE A 308 -20.58 0.25 47.35
N SER A 309 -19.27 0.11 47.53
CA SER A 309 -18.31 0.17 46.43
C SER A 309 -18.52 -0.96 45.42
N ASP A 310 -18.63 -2.20 45.90
CA ASP A 310 -18.81 -3.37 45.04
C ASP A 310 -20.21 -3.40 44.39
N PHE A 311 -21.22 -2.77 45.00
CA PHE A 311 -22.51 -2.50 44.37
C PHE A 311 -22.36 -1.60 43.14
N LEU A 312 -21.56 -0.53 43.23
CA LEU A 312 -21.27 0.34 42.08
C LEU A 312 -20.57 -0.43 40.96
N MET A 313 -19.60 -1.29 41.26
CA MET A 313 -18.98 -2.21 40.28
C MET A 313 -20.04 -3.11 39.62
N GLY A 314 -21.00 -3.62 40.38
CA GLY A 314 -22.13 -4.38 39.85
C GLY A 314 -22.98 -3.58 38.86
N VAL A 315 -23.31 -2.31 39.17
CA VAL A 315 -24.03 -1.41 38.27
C VAL A 315 -23.23 -1.18 36.97
N TYR A 316 -21.91 -0.99 37.07
CA TYR A 316 -21.03 -0.88 35.90
C TYR A 316 -21.10 -2.11 35.00
N LEU A 317 -20.95 -3.32 35.56
CA LEU A 317 -20.97 -4.57 34.80
C LEU A 317 -22.30 -4.78 34.07
N ILE A 318 -23.43 -4.46 34.71
CA ILE A 318 -24.75 -4.51 34.08
C ILE A 318 -24.87 -3.47 32.97
N ALA A 319 -24.42 -2.24 33.20
CA ALA A 319 -24.48 -1.18 32.18
C ALA A 319 -23.67 -1.55 30.91
N ILE A 320 -22.46 -2.09 31.08
CA ILE A 320 -21.65 -2.59 29.97
C ILE A 320 -22.32 -3.78 29.28
N SER A 321 -22.91 -4.71 30.05
CA SER A 321 -23.60 -5.87 29.47
C SER A 321 -24.82 -5.48 28.65
N ILE A 322 -25.59 -4.47 29.08
CA ILE A 322 -26.71 -3.90 28.32
C ILE A 322 -26.19 -3.26 27.02
N LYS A 323 -25.12 -2.47 27.09
CA LYS A 323 -24.52 -1.84 25.90
C LYS A 323 -23.93 -2.86 24.92
N GLY A 324 -23.39 -3.97 25.43
CA GLY A 324 -22.96 -5.09 24.61
C GLY A 324 -24.09 -5.74 23.81
N LEU A 325 -25.32 -5.79 24.35
CA LEU A 325 -26.49 -6.28 23.62
C LEU A 325 -26.95 -5.27 22.56
N THR A 326 -26.93 -3.97 22.86
CA THR A 326 -27.40 -2.94 21.91
C THR A 326 -26.51 -2.83 20.67
N PHE A 327 -25.22 -3.08 20.81
CA PHE A 327 -24.25 -3.00 19.71
C PHE A 327 -23.89 -4.36 19.10
N SER A 328 -24.65 -5.41 19.42
CA SER A 328 -24.44 -6.75 18.87
C SER A 328 -24.72 -6.77 17.36
N GLY A 329 -23.81 -7.37 16.59
CA GLY A 329 -23.87 -7.46 15.13
C GLY A 329 -23.24 -6.28 14.37
N SER A 330 -23.02 -5.11 14.99
CA SER A 330 -22.52 -3.90 14.32
C SER A 330 -21.60 -3.03 15.19
N TYR A 331 -20.88 -3.62 16.15
CA TYR A 331 -20.04 -2.88 17.10
C TYR A 331 -19.04 -1.93 16.43
N CYS A 332 -18.38 -2.35 15.34
CA CYS A 332 -17.34 -1.57 14.67
C CYS A 332 -17.82 -0.18 14.22
N TYR A 333 -19.07 -0.04 13.78
CA TYR A 333 -19.62 1.26 13.37
C TYR A 333 -19.97 2.17 14.56
N HIS A 334 -20.25 1.59 15.72
CA HIS A 334 -20.65 2.32 16.93
C HIS A 334 -19.49 2.52 17.93
N ASP A 335 -18.28 1.98 17.70
CA ASP A 335 -17.14 2.11 18.61
C ASP A 335 -16.80 3.58 18.90
N LEU A 336 -16.72 4.40 17.84
CA LEU A 336 -16.37 5.82 17.95
C LEU A 336 -17.44 6.62 18.72
N GLU A 337 -18.71 6.39 18.38
CA GLU A 337 -19.86 7.04 19.05
C GLU A 337 -19.93 6.62 20.53
N TRP A 338 -19.75 5.34 20.82
CA TRP A 338 -19.75 4.81 22.18
C TRP A 338 -18.63 5.43 23.02
N ARG A 339 -17.39 5.44 22.52
CA ARG A 339 -16.22 5.93 23.27
C ARG A 339 -16.20 7.44 23.44
N SER A 340 -16.81 8.19 22.53
CA SER A 340 -16.98 9.64 22.66
C SER A 340 -18.15 10.04 23.56
N SER A 341 -19.09 9.11 23.83
CA SER A 341 -20.27 9.36 24.65
C SER A 341 -19.92 9.73 26.10
N SER A 342 -20.74 10.61 26.69
CA SER A 342 -20.67 10.95 28.11
C SER A 342 -20.95 9.74 29.02
N LEU A 343 -21.77 8.80 28.56
CA LEU A 343 -22.08 7.56 29.29
C LEU A 343 -20.84 6.67 29.45
N CYS A 344 -20.05 6.48 28.40
CA CYS A 344 -18.81 5.71 28.48
C CYS A 344 -17.82 6.37 29.46
N SER A 345 -17.66 7.70 29.40
CA SER A 345 -16.79 8.43 30.33
C SER A 345 -17.28 8.32 31.78
N PHE A 346 -18.60 8.43 32.01
CA PHE A 346 -19.20 8.27 33.34
C PHE A 346 -19.00 6.86 33.91
N LEU A 347 -19.25 5.83 33.09
CA LEU A 347 -19.05 4.44 33.49
C LEU A 347 -17.57 4.14 33.77
N GLY A 348 -16.66 4.72 32.99
CA GLY A 348 -15.21 4.65 33.23
C GLY A 348 -14.80 5.27 34.57
N ALA A 349 -15.32 6.45 34.89
CA ALA A 349 -15.10 7.05 36.21
C ALA A 349 -15.69 6.16 37.33
N LEU A 350 -16.91 5.67 37.15
CA LEU A 350 -17.62 4.85 38.14
C LEU A 350 -16.85 3.56 38.48
N VAL A 351 -16.30 2.85 37.49
CA VAL A 351 -15.50 1.64 37.75
C VAL A 351 -14.19 1.95 38.49
N VAL A 352 -13.47 3.03 38.10
CA VAL A 352 -12.22 3.42 38.78
C VAL A 352 -12.51 3.83 40.22
N THR A 353 -13.53 4.66 40.45
CA THR A 353 -13.91 5.06 41.81
C THR A 353 -14.26 3.85 42.69
N SER A 354 -14.98 2.87 42.13
CA SER A 354 -15.40 1.66 42.84
C SER A 354 -14.22 0.74 43.18
N ILE A 355 -13.31 0.49 42.24
CA ILE A 355 -12.15 -0.38 42.50
C ILE A 355 -11.22 0.24 43.54
N GLU A 356 -10.91 1.53 43.40
CA GLU A 356 -10.03 2.24 44.33
C GLU A 356 -10.64 2.36 45.74
N ALA A 357 -11.93 2.72 45.84
CA ALA A 357 -12.60 2.79 47.13
C ALA A 357 -12.65 1.41 47.82
N SER A 358 -12.93 0.33 47.08
CA SER A 358 -12.94 -1.03 47.65
C SER A 358 -11.55 -1.48 48.12
N ALA A 359 -10.51 -1.26 47.30
CA ALA A 359 -9.14 -1.61 47.63
C ALA A 359 -8.62 -0.87 48.88
N VAL A 360 -8.78 0.45 48.92
CA VAL A 360 -8.32 1.25 50.07
C VAL A 360 -9.14 0.94 51.33
N THR A 361 -10.47 0.79 51.21
CA THR A 361 -11.29 0.40 52.38
C THR A 361 -10.95 -1.00 52.91
N MET A 362 -10.64 -1.96 52.04
CA MET A 362 -10.12 -3.28 52.45
C MET A 362 -8.82 -3.15 53.25
N THR A 363 -7.87 -2.32 52.79
CA THR A 363 -6.60 -2.12 53.53
C THR A 363 -6.81 -1.43 54.87
N LEU A 364 -7.71 -0.46 54.98
CA LEU A 364 -8.06 0.18 56.25
C LEU A 364 -8.76 -0.80 57.22
N MET A 365 -9.62 -1.67 56.69
CA MET A 365 -10.30 -2.67 57.48
C MET A 365 -9.36 -3.76 57.98
N THR A 366 -8.41 -4.22 57.16
CA THR A 366 -7.40 -5.22 57.59
C THR A 366 -6.45 -4.64 58.62
N THR A 367 -5.98 -3.41 58.43
CA THR A 367 -5.14 -2.72 59.43
C THR A 367 -5.88 -2.49 60.75
N PHE A 368 -7.15 -2.07 60.71
CA PHE A 368 -7.99 -1.94 61.91
C PHE A 368 -8.15 -3.27 62.66
N ARG A 369 -8.39 -4.37 61.94
CA ARG A 369 -8.49 -5.71 62.52
C ARG A 369 -7.18 -6.15 63.16
N LEU A 370 -6.04 -5.88 62.51
CA LEU A 370 -4.73 -6.19 63.06
C LEU A 370 -4.49 -5.44 64.38
N LEU A 371 -4.79 -4.14 64.43
CA LEU A 371 -4.68 -3.34 65.65
C LEU A 371 -5.60 -3.84 66.77
N SER A 372 -6.80 -4.31 66.43
CA SER A 372 -7.76 -4.89 67.38
C SER A 372 -7.24 -6.18 68.02
N VAL A 373 -6.42 -6.95 67.31
CA VAL A 373 -5.80 -8.18 67.83
C VAL A 373 -4.53 -7.88 68.62
N TRP A 374 -3.71 -6.92 68.17
CA TRP A 374 -2.44 -6.59 68.80
C TRP A 374 -2.61 -5.85 70.14
N ASP A 375 -3.55 -4.91 70.23
CA ASP A 375 -3.80 -4.12 71.45
C ASP A 375 -5.31 -4.02 71.77
N PRO A 376 -5.90 -5.07 72.38
CA PRO A 376 -7.34 -5.14 72.60
C PRO A 376 -7.86 -4.11 73.62
N ILE A 377 -7.05 -3.74 74.61
CA ILE A 377 -7.46 -2.84 75.71
C ILE A 377 -7.61 -1.41 75.18
N ARG A 378 -6.65 -0.93 74.39
CA ARG A 378 -6.72 0.41 73.80
C ARG A 378 -7.88 0.54 72.81
N MET A 379 -8.20 -0.54 72.09
CA MET A 379 -9.24 -0.56 71.06
C MET A 379 -10.66 -0.57 71.64
N GLN A 380 -10.84 -0.97 72.90
CA GLN A 380 -12.15 -0.93 73.57
C GLN A 380 -12.68 0.51 73.76
N HIS A 381 -11.80 1.51 73.84
CA HIS A 381 -12.13 2.92 73.97
C HIS A 381 -11.98 3.72 72.67
N VAL A 382 -11.85 3.04 71.53
CA VAL A 382 -11.62 3.71 70.26
C VAL A 382 -12.83 4.54 69.84
N SER A 383 -12.58 5.77 69.39
CA SER A 383 -13.63 6.62 68.82
C SER A 383 -13.84 6.31 67.33
N TRP A 384 -15.08 6.34 66.88
CA TRP A 384 -15.45 6.04 65.49
C TRP A 384 -15.18 7.21 64.53
N LYS A 385 -15.16 8.44 65.05
CA LYS A 385 -14.96 9.69 64.31
C LYS A 385 -13.74 9.70 63.37
N PRO A 386 -12.51 9.33 63.79
CA PRO A 386 -11.34 9.33 62.92
C PRO A 386 -11.47 8.32 61.76
N PHE A 387 -12.16 7.20 61.97
CA PHE A 387 -12.39 6.21 60.91
C PHE A 387 -13.40 6.72 59.88
N CYS A 388 -14.47 7.39 60.32
CA CYS A 388 -15.38 8.07 59.39
C CYS A 388 -14.67 9.16 58.59
N PHE A 389 -13.80 9.95 59.21
CA PHE A 389 -13.00 10.94 58.50
C PHE A 389 -12.07 10.30 57.47
N SER A 390 -11.40 9.20 57.84
CA SER A 390 -10.57 8.42 56.90
C SER A 390 -11.38 7.90 55.72
N LEU A 391 -12.59 7.37 55.95
CA LEU A 391 -13.49 6.92 54.88
C LEU A 391 -13.90 8.04 53.93
N VAL A 392 -14.18 9.24 54.45
CA VAL A 392 -14.47 10.42 53.60
C VAL A 392 -13.25 10.74 52.73
N ILE A 393 -12.04 10.70 53.29
CA ILE A 393 -10.80 10.90 52.51
C ILE A 393 -10.67 9.84 51.42
N VAL A 394 -10.96 8.56 51.72
CA VAL A 394 -10.92 7.48 50.72
C VAL A 394 -11.84 7.78 49.55
N TRP A 395 -13.09 8.17 49.81
CA TRP A 395 -14.03 8.54 48.74
C TRP A 395 -13.59 9.76 47.95
N VAL A 396 -13.04 10.78 48.61
CA VAL A 396 -12.50 11.97 47.93
C VAL A 396 -11.35 11.59 47.00
N ILE A 397 -10.40 10.77 47.46
CA ILE A 397 -9.28 10.29 46.65
C ILE A 397 -9.77 9.42 45.49
N ALA A 398 -10.68 8.47 45.76
CA ALA A 398 -11.22 7.58 44.73
C ALA A 398 -11.98 8.36 43.65
N ILE A 399 -12.82 9.32 44.04
CA ILE A 399 -13.55 10.21 43.10
C ILE A 399 -12.58 11.09 42.32
N PHE A 400 -11.58 11.65 42.97
CA PHE A 400 -10.55 12.42 42.29
C PHE A 400 -9.86 11.56 41.23
N LEU A 401 -9.33 10.39 41.59
CA LEU A 401 -8.68 9.46 40.64
C LEU A 401 -9.60 9.03 39.50
N GLY A 402 -10.88 8.75 39.78
CA GLY A 402 -11.85 8.37 38.74
C GLY A 402 -12.27 9.52 37.83
N THR A 403 -12.19 10.77 38.28
CA THR A 403 -12.60 11.96 37.50
C THR A 403 -11.44 12.67 36.81
N ILE A 404 -10.17 12.41 37.18
CA ILE A 404 -8.98 12.90 36.46
C ILE A 404 -9.12 12.77 34.93
N PRO A 405 -9.55 11.62 34.37
CA PRO A 405 -9.67 11.44 32.92
C PRO A 405 -10.76 12.29 32.25
N LEU A 406 -11.67 12.91 33.03
CA LEU A 406 -12.71 13.80 32.50
C LEU A 406 -12.21 15.24 32.31
N PHE A 407 -11.24 15.67 33.13
CA PHE A 407 -10.71 17.03 33.14
C PHE A 407 -9.45 17.18 32.32
N ALA A 408 -8.67 16.12 32.20
CA ALA A 408 -7.54 16.12 31.29
C ALA A 408 -8.10 16.13 29.85
N GLU A 409 -7.97 17.26 29.15
CA GLU A 409 -8.20 17.36 27.69
C GLU A 409 -7.29 16.43 26.88
N THR A 410 -6.48 15.60 27.55
CA THR A 410 -5.62 14.57 26.98
C THR A 410 -6.48 13.44 26.43
N GLU A 411 -6.70 13.49 25.12
CA GLU A 411 -6.63 12.36 24.20
C GLU A 411 -6.99 11.00 24.84
N TYR A 412 -8.30 10.70 24.87
CA TYR A 412 -8.91 9.37 24.94
C TYR A 412 -8.06 8.25 25.60
N PHE A 413 -7.73 8.38 26.88
CA PHE A 413 -6.95 7.38 27.64
C PHE A 413 -7.67 6.03 27.90
N LEU A 414 -8.90 5.83 27.41
CA LEU A 414 -9.52 4.49 27.41
C LEU A 414 -8.84 3.51 26.43
N SER A 415 -7.89 3.98 25.61
CA SER A 415 -7.10 3.15 24.69
C SER A 415 -5.89 2.45 25.31
N SER A 416 -5.41 2.83 26.50
CA SER A 416 -4.06 2.44 26.96
C SER A 416 -3.98 1.48 28.14
N ILE A 417 -4.96 1.42 29.06
CA ILE A 417 -4.81 0.61 30.29
C ILE A 417 -5.81 -0.56 30.42
N TRP A 418 -7.04 -0.46 29.91
CA TRP A 418 -8.05 -1.53 30.12
C TRP A 418 -8.60 -2.20 28.85
N PHE A 419 -8.60 -1.52 27.71
CA PHE A 419 -8.97 -2.12 26.42
C PHE A 419 -8.10 -1.54 25.28
N PRO A 420 -6.93 -2.14 24.98
CA PRO A 420 -6.15 -1.72 23.82
C PRO A 420 -6.98 -1.91 22.54
N ASN A 421 -7.27 -0.80 21.86
CA ASN A 421 -8.13 -0.77 20.68
C ASN A 421 -7.29 -0.64 19.41
N TYR A 422 -7.70 -1.33 18.33
CA TYR A 422 -6.97 -1.41 17.06
C TYR A 422 -7.77 -0.88 15.86
N PHE A 423 -9.07 -0.60 15.99
CA PHE A 423 -9.94 -0.26 14.84
C PHE A 423 -10.02 1.23 14.49
N TYR A 424 -9.90 2.14 15.46
CA TYR A 424 -9.86 3.60 15.21
C TYR A 424 -8.73 4.26 16.03
N SER A 425 -7.64 3.54 16.25
CA SER A 425 -6.61 3.92 17.23
C SER A 425 -5.73 5.11 16.80
N ARG A 426 -5.71 5.45 15.50
CA ARG A 426 -4.86 6.51 14.94
C ARG A 426 -5.58 7.83 14.64
N GLN A 427 -6.91 7.87 14.64
CA GLN A 427 -7.65 9.14 14.60
C GLN A 427 -7.59 9.84 15.95
N ILE A 428 -6.51 10.61 16.16
CA ILE A 428 -6.39 11.57 17.25
C ILE A 428 -7.36 12.72 16.94
N MET A 429 -8.60 12.60 17.38
CA MET A 429 -9.57 13.70 17.32
C MET A 429 -9.90 14.13 18.73
N ARG A 430 -9.87 15.43 19.02
CA ARG A 430 -10.28 15.91 20.34
C ARG A 430 -11.79 15.74 20.49
N LYS A 431 -12.26 15.57 21.72
CA LYS A 431 -13.69 15.43 22.03
C LYS A 431 -14.55 16.58 21.48
N ALA A 432 -14.00 17.79 21.39
CA ALA A 432 -14.66 18.95 20.79
C ALA A 432 -14.87 18.79 19.26
N ASP A 433 -13.87 18.24 18.56
CA ASP A 433 -13.88 18.10 17.09
C ASP A 433 -14.83 16.98 16.66
N VAL A 434 -14.95 15.91 17.46
CA VAL A 434 -15.90 14.80 17.23
C VAL A 434 -17.35 15.29 17.33
N ILE A 435 -17.68 16.13 18.31
CA ILE A 435 -19.04 16.70 18.47
C ILE A 435 -19.39 17.58 17.27
N GLN A 436 -18.45 18.37 16.75
CA GLN A 436 -18.66 19.19 15.55
C GLN A 436 -18.87 18.36 14.29
N LEU A 437 -18.19 17.21 14.16
CA LEU A 437 -18.38 16.28 13.04
C LEU A 437 -19.74 15.60 13.08
N ILE A 438 -20.20 15.19 14.27
CA ILE A 438 -21.54 14.61 14.45
C ILE A 438 -22.64 15.63 14.13
N GLN A 439 -22.43 16.91 14.43
CA GLN A 439 -23.38 17.99 14.09
C GLN A 439 -23.37 18.41 12.61
N ARG A 440 -22.36 17.99 11.84
CA ARG A 440 -22.27 18.21 10.39
C ARG A 440 -22.81 17.04 9.56
N ILE A 441 -23.11 15.92 10.19
CA ILE A 441 -23.91 14.81 9.64
C ILE A 441 -25.38 15.12 9.90
#